data_AF-W2SCM0-F1
#
_entry.id   AF-W2SCM0-F1
#
_cell.length_a   1.000
_cell.length_b   1.000
_cell.length_c   1.000
_cell.angle_alpha   90.00
_cell.angle_beta   90.00
_cell.angle_gamma   90.00
#
_symmetry.space_group_name_H-M   'P 1'
#
loop_
_entity.id
_entity.type
_entity.pdbx_description
1 polymer ?
#
loop_
_entity_poly.entity_id
_entity_poly.type
_entity_poly.pdbx_seq_one_letter_code
_entity_poly.pdbx_strand_id
1 'polypeptide(L)'
;MAIEDAAILAALFGGVASWKRGAVERVFEVFDRRRKERTQKLVTTSREAGLLYDFELDGVGDDVERIRAFMAHRMQWIWDFEANESAKMGLEMLQKVL
;
A
#
# COMPACT_ATOMS: atom_id res chain seq x y z
N MET A 1 -3.64 5.80 -2.47
CA MET A 1 -3.88 4.34 -2.57
C MET A 1 -4.54 3.97 -3.86
N ALA A 2 -5.77 4.43 -4.13
CA ALA A 2 -6.52 4.00 -5.31
C ALA A 2 -5.79 4.19 -6.65
N ILE A 3 -4.98 5.25 -6.82
CA ILE A 3 -4.18 5.45 -8.03
C ILE A 3 -3.08 4.38 -8.16
N GLU A 4 -2.40 4.03 -7.05
CA GLU A 4 -1.44 2.92 -7.03
C GLU A 4 -2.16 1.58 -7.31
N ASP A 5 -3.35 1.38 -6.74
CA ASP A 5 -4.17 0.18 -6.95
C ASP A 5 -4.54 0.03 -8.42
N ALA A 6 -5.00 1.11 -9.06
CA ALA A 6 -5.33 1.15 -10.47
C ALA A 6 -4.11 0.87 -11.36
N ALA A 7 -2.96 1.48 -11.06
CA ALA A 7 -1.73 1.24 -11.81
C ALA A 7 -1.28 -0.22 -11.72
N ILE A 8 -1.33 -0.81 -10.52
CA ILE A 8 -0.92 -2.20 -10.29
C ILE A 8 -1.91 -3.18 -10.94
N LEU A 9 -3.23 -2.96 -10.81
CA LEU A 9 -4.22 -3.78 -11.52
C LEU A 9 -4.06 -3.69 -13.03
N ALA A 10 -3.89 -2.48 -13.58
CA ALA A 10 -3.69 -2.29 -15.02
C ALA A 10 -2.46 -3.06 -15.51
N ALA A 11 -1.35 -3.01 -14.76
CA ALA A 11 -0.15 -3.78 -15.08
C ALA A 11 -0.43 -5.30 -15.03
N LEU A 12 -1.03 -5.81 -13.96
CA LEU A 12 -1.31 -7.24 -13.80
C LEU A 12 -2.23 -7.78 -14.90
N PHE A 13 -3.33 -7.09 -15.19
CA PHE A 13 -4.24 -7.47 -16.27
C PHE A 13 -3.56 -7.38 -17.65
N GLY A 14 -2.77 -6.34 -17.88
CA GLY A 14 -2.01 -6.17 -19.13
C GLY A 14 -0.89 -7.20 -19.33
N GLY A 15 -0.41 -7.82 -18.26
CA GLY A 15 0.61 -8.88 -18.29
C GLY A 15 0.11 -10.28 -18.61
N VAL A 16 -1.21 -10.49 -18.71
CA VAL A 16 -1.78 -11.81 -19.00
C VAL A 16 -1.73 -12.09 -20.51
N ALA A 17 -0.84 -13.00 -20.92
CA ALA A 17 -0.71 -13.38 -22.33
C ALA A 17 -1.83 -14.31 -22.84
N SER A 18 -2.45 -15.10 -21.96
CA SER A 18 -3.51 -16.06 -22.32
C SER A 18 -4.56 -16.20 -21.21
N TRP A 19 -5.82 -15.95 -21.54
CA TRP A 19 -6.94 -16.00 -20.60
C TRP A 19 -7.52 -17.41 -20.50
N LYS A 20 -7.00 -18.19 -19.55
CA LYS A 20 -7.55 -19.51 -19.16
C LYS A 20 -8.49 -19.37 -17.96
N ARG A 21 -9.29 -20.41 -17.70
CA ARG A 21 -10.09 -20.51 -16.47
C ARG A 21 -9.19 -20.29 -15.24
N GLY A 22 -9.63 -19.45 -14.30
CA GLY A 22 -8.87 -19.11 -13.10
C GLY A 22 -7.90 -17.93 -13.26
N ALA A 23 -7.70 -17.37 -14.46
CA ALA A 23 -6.71 -16.31 -14.67
C ALA A 23 -7.10 -15.00 -13.95
N VAL A 24 -8.40 -14.66 -13.92
CA VAL A 24 -8.90 -13.46 -13.23
C VAL A 24 -8.70 -13.59 -11.72
N GLU A 25 -9.00 -14.75 -11.16
CA GLU A 25 -8.83 -15.08 -9.75
C GLU A 25 -7.36 -14.97 -9.34
N ARG A 26 -6.44 -15.51 -10.14
CA ARG A 26 -4.99 -15.40 -9.92
C ARG A 26 -4.48 -13.96 -9.97
N VAL A 27 -5.01 -13.13 -10.88
CA VAL A 27 -4.69 -11.70 -10.92
C VAL A 27 -5.11 -11.02 -9.61
N PHE A 28 -6.32 -11.27 -9.14
CA PHE A 28 -6.80 -10.67 -7.88
C PHE A 28 -6.08 -11.21 -6.64
N GLU A 29 -5.69 -12.49 -6.60
CA GLU A 29 -4.86 -13.03 -5.53
C GLU A 29 -3.49 -12.35 -5.44
N VAL A 30 -2.83 -12.14 -6.59
CA VAL A 30 -1.57 -11.42 -6.63
C VAL A 30 -1.76 -9.96 -6.23
N PHE A 31 -2.82 -9.32 -6.72
CA PHE A 31 -3.16 -7.95 -6.33
C PHE A 31 -3.37 -7.80 -4.82
N ASP A 32 -4.17 -8.68 -4.20
CA ASP A 32 -4.42 -8.67 -2.75
C ASP A 32 -3.11 -8.79 -1.97
N ARG A 33 -2.25 -9.76 -2.34
CA ARG A 33 -0.94 -9.97 -1.71
C ARG A 33 -0.01 -8.76 -1.83
N ARG A 34 -0.11 -7.97 -2.90
CA ARG A 34 0.72 -6.78 -3.11
C ARG A 34 0.18 -5.53 -2.42
N ARG A 35 -1.13 -5.45 -2.19
CA ARG A 35 -1.79 -4.18 -1.82
C ARG A 35 -2.40 -4.17 -0.43
N LYS A 36 -2.94 -5.30 0.04
CA LYS A 36 -3.72 -5.36 1.28
C LYS A 36 -2.98 -4.78 2.48
N GLU A 37 -1.75 -5.23 2.71
CA GLU A 37 -0.98 -4.76 3.86
C GLU A 37 -0.75 -3.25 3.82
N ARG A 38 -0.36 -2.72 2.65
CA ARG A 38 -0.09 -1.28 2.47
C ARG A 38 -1.36 -0.43 2.64
N THR A 39 -2.47 -0.84 2.06
CA THR A 39 -3.73 -0.08 2.15
C THR A 39 -4.29 -0.10 3.57
N GLN A 40 -4.20 -1.23 4.28
CA GLN A 40 -4.60 -1.31 5.69
C GLN A 40 -3.66 -0.50 6.59
N LYS A 41 -2.34 -0.51 6.33
CA LYS A 41 -1.39 0.35 7.03
C LYS A 41 -1.74 1.82 6.89
N LEU A 42 -2.19 2.26 5.71
CA LEU A 42 -2.63 3.64 5.54
C LEU A 42 -3.80 3.97 6.46
N VAL A 43 -4.83 3.11 6.54
CA VAL A 43 -6.00 3.33 7.41
C VAL A 43 -5.57 3.48 8.87
N THR A 44 -4.76 2.54 9.38
CA THR A 44 -4.27 2.57 10.76
C THR A 44 -3.47 3.83 11.04
N THR A 45 -2.48 4.14 10.21
CA THR A 45 -1.59 5.30 10.42
C THR A 45 -2.24 6.66 10.13
N SER A 46 -3.33 6.69 9.36
CA SER A 46 -4.18 7.88 9.21
C SER A 46 -4.96 8.15 10.50
N ARG A 47 -5.48 7.12 11.17
CA ARG A 47 -6.12 7.27 12.49
C ARG A 47 -5.12 7.75 13.54
N GLU A 48 -3.93 7.16 13.58
CA GLU A 48 -2.84 7.59 14.48
C GLU A 48 -2.48 9.07 14.26
N ALA A 49 -2.51 9.55 13.01
CA ALA A 49 -2.28 10.95 12.69
C ALA A 49 -3.34 11.87 13.28
N GLY A 50 -4.61 11.48 13.17
CA GLY A 50 -5.72 12.23 13.77
C GLY A 50 -5.54 12.36 15.28
N LEU A 51 -5.29 11.23 15.96
CA LEU A 51 -5.01 11.22 17.40
C LEU A 51 -3.79 12.08 17.76
N LEU A 52 -2.73 12.06 16.94
CA LEU A 52 -1.56 12.92 17.15
C LEU A 52 -1.93 14.41 17.07
N TYR A 53 -2.76 14.80 16.10
CA TYR A 53 -3.16 16.20 15.90
C TYR A 53 -4.04 16.72 17.04
N ASP A 54 -4.81 15.83 17.66
CA ASP A 54 -5.70 16.15 18.79
C ASP A 54 -5.02 15.95 20.17
N PHE A 55 -3.71 15.65 20.19
CA PHE A 55 -2.94 15.34 21.41
C PHE A 55 -3.45 14.11 22.19
N GLU A 56 -4.15 13.21 21.50
CA GLU A 56 -4.72 11.98 22.05
C GLU A 56 -3.89 10.73 21.73
N LEU A 57 -2.78 10.86 21.01
CA LEU A 57 -1.94 9.71 20.68
C LEU A 57 -1.21 9.21 21.93
N ASP A 58 -1.54 7.98 22.34
CA ASP A 58 -0.94 7.30 23.48
C ASP A 58 0.59 7.33 23.42
N GLY A 59 1.22 7.75 24.52
CA GLY A 59 2.67 7.88 24.63
C GLY A 59 3.26 9.16 24.00
N VAL A 60 2.47 9.98 23.30
CA VAL A 60 2.90 11.29 22.79
C VAL A 60 2.21 12.42 23.54
N GLY A 61 0.88 12.45 23.56
CA GLY A 61 0.12 13.53 24.20
C GLY A 61 0.44 14.90 23.61
N ASP A 62 0.67 15.88 24.48
CA ASP A 62 1.03 17.27 24.16
C ASP A 62 2.55 17.55 24.19
N ASP A 63 3.39 16.51 24.26
CA ASP A 63 4.85 16.64 24.21
C ASP A 63 5.30 17.06 22.79
N VAL A 64 5.62 18.35 22.65
CA VAL A 64 6.01 18.98 21.39
C VAL A 64 7.20 18.30 20.72
N GLU A 65 8.18 17.83 21.47
CA GLU A 65 9.36 17.19 20.89
C GLU A 65 9.04 15.79 20.37
N ARG A 66 8.16 15.05 21.06
CA ARG A 66 7.64 13.78 20.54
C ARG A 66 6.76 13.96 19.30
N ILE A 67 5.91 14.98 19.29
CA ILE A 67 5.08 15.33 18.12
C ILE A 67 5.97 15.66 16.93
N ARG A 68 6.99 16.50 17.12
CA ARG A 68 7.98 16.84 16.09
C ARG A 68 8.64 15.59 15.51
N ALA A 69 9.11 14.69 16.38
CA ALA A 69 9.77 13.45 15.96
C ALA A 69 8.83 12.56 15.13
N PHE A 70 7.55 12.43 15.52
CA PHE A 70 6.57 11.65 14.77
C PHE A 70 6.25 12.29 13.41
N MET A 71 6.01 13.61 13.38
CA MET A 71 5.68 14.35 12.16
C MET A 71 6.79 14.31 11.12
N ALA A 72 8.06 14.34 11.53
CA ALA A 72 9.21 14.38 10.63
C ALA A 72 9.28 13.19 9.66
N HIS A 73 8.77 12.02 10.05
CA HIS A 73 8.96 10.77 9.29
C HIS A 73 7.66 10.12 8.82
N ARG A 74 6.50 10.50 9.37
CA ARG A 74 5.24 9.76 9.17
C ARG A 74 4.78 9.62 7.72
N MET A 75 5.14 10.57 6.84
CA MET A 75 4.71 10.56 5.43
C MET A 75 5.69 9.87 4.48
N GLN A 76 6.93 9.63 4.89
CA GLN A 76 7.99 9.14 3.99
C GLN A 76 7.60 7.83 3.30
N TRP A 77 7.10 6.85 4.05
CA TRP A 77 6.67 5.56 3.49
C TRP A 77 5.47 5.67 2.52
N ILE A 78 4.69 6.76 2.57
CA ILE A 78 3.59 7.02 1.64
C ILE A 78 4.15 7.60 0.35
N TRP A 79 4.96 8.67 0.47
CA TRP A 79 5.46 9.46 -0.66
C TRP A 79 6.57 8.76 -1.43
N ASP A 80 7.45 8.03 -0.74
CA ASP A 80 8.62 7.37 -1.34
C ASP A 80 8.26 5.97 -1.88
N PHE A 81 6.99 5.71 -2.17
CA PHE A 81 6.54 4.41 -2.66
C PHE A 81 6.67 4.28 -4.17
N GLU A 82 7.53 3.35 -4.59
CA GLU A 82 7.74 3.00 -5.99
C GLU A 82 6.64 2.06 -6.50
N ALA A 83 5.53 2.66 -6.97
CA ALA A 83 4.40 1.91 -7.51
C ALA A 83 4.78 1.02 -8.71
N ASN A 84 5.69 1.50 -9.56
CA ASN A 84 6.19 0.75 -10.72
C ASN A 84 6.95 -0.52 -10.31
N GLU A 85 7.81 -0.44 -9.30
CA GLU A 85 8.52 -1.60 -8.78
C GLU A 85 7.55 -2.60 -8.14
N SER A 86 6.53 -2.11 -7.43
CA SER A 86 5.50 -2.99 -6.88
C SER A 86 4.68 -3.70 -7.98
N ALA A 87 4.39 -3.02 -9.08
CA ALA A 87 3.72 -3.60 -10.25
C ALA A 87 4.59 -4.67 -10.91
N LYS A 88 5.89 -4.39 -11.09
CA LYS A 88 6.86 -5.35 -11.63
C LYS A 88 6.95 -6.63 -10.78
N MET A 89 7.07 -6.49 -9.46
CA MET A 89 7.06 -7.64 -8.55
C MET A 89 5.74 -8.42 -8.64
N GLY A 90 4.61 -7.73 -8.77
CA GLY A 90 3.31 -8.35 -9.00
C GLY A 90 3.29 -9.16 -10.30
N LEU A 91 3.82 -8.62 -11.40
CA LEU A 91 3.93 -9.33 -12.67
C LEU A 91 4.79 -10.58 -12.57
N GLU A 92 5.94 -10.50 -11.91
CA GLU A 92 6.83 -11.65 -11.67
C GLU A 92 6.14 -12.73 -10.81
N MET A 93 5.30 -12.35 -9.85
CA MET A 93 4.47 -13.29 -9.08
C MET A 93 3.39 -13.92 -9.96
N LEU A 94 2.71 -13.12 -10.78
CA LEU A 94 1.62 -13.57 -11.64
C LEU A 94 2.11 -14.57 -12.69
N GLN A 95 3.27 -14.34 -13.29
CA GLN A 95 3.90 -15.25 -14.26
C GLN A 95 4.21 -16.63 -13.69
N LYS A 96 4.37 -16.76 -12.36
CA LYS A 96 4.63 -18.06 -11.70
C LYS A 96 3.37 -18.86 -11.44
N VAL A 97 2.20 -18.24 -11.53
CA VAL A 97 0.92 -18.87 -11.18
C VAL A 97 -0.05 -18.97 -12.36
N LEU A 98 0.15 -18.20 -13.44
CA LEU A 98 -0.60 -18.31 -14.70
C LEU A 98 -0.28 -19.61 -15.47
#